data_AF-A0A7C3SHF7-F1
#
_entry.id   AF-A0A7C3SHF7-F1
#
_cell.length_a   1.000
_cell.length_b   1.000
_cell.length_c   1.000
_cell.angle_alpha   90.00
_cell.angle_beta   90.00
_cell.angle_gamma   90.00
#
_symmetry.space_group_name_H-M   'P 1'
#
loop_
_entity.id
_entity.type
_entity.pdbx_description
1 polymer ?
#
loop_
_entity_poly.entity_id
_entity_poly.type
_entity_poly.pdbx_seq_one_letter_code
_entity_poly.pdbx_strand_id
1 'polypeptide(L)' 'MLHARNFLDCIKTRQKPNADVEEGHRSTTMSLLANISLVVGQRLEWDAQNEKIISPKEANDLLHYEYRKPWSLD' A
#
# COMPACT_ATOMS: atom_id res chain seq x y z
N MET A 1 8.84 21.42 -8.14
CA MET A 1 8.64 21.51 -9.61
C MET A 1 9.25 20.34 -10.40
N LEU A 2 10.30 19.67 -9.90
CA LEU A 2 10.97 18.57 -10.65
C LEU A 2 10.10 17.30 -10.84
N HIS A 3 9.30 16.91 -9.84
CA HIS A 3 8.50 15.68 -9.88
C HIS A 3 7.37 15.71 -10.93
N ALA A 4 6.57 16.77 -10.96
CA ALA A 4 5.48 16.92 -11.94
C ALA A 4 6.00 16.96 -13.38
N ARG A 5 7.18 17.54 -13.61
CA ARG A 5 7.82 17.54 -14.93
C ARG A 5 8.19 16.12 -15.38
N ASN A 6 8.83 15.33 -14.50
CA ASN A 6 9.15 13.93 -14.77
C ASN A 6 7.90 13.14 -15.17
N PHE A 7 6.80 13.29 -14.42
CA PHE A 7 5.54 12.62 -14.75
C PHE A 7 5.01 12.99 -16.15
N LEU A 8 4.96 14.28 -16.49
CA LEU A 8 4.52 14.75 -17.81
C LEU A 8 5.43 14.27 -18.95
N ASP A 9 6.74 14.19 -18.72
CA ASP A 9 7.69 13.65 -19.69
C ASP A 9 7.51 12.15 -19.90
N CYS A 10 7.28 11.40 -18.83
CA CYS A 10 6.96 9.96 -18.87
C CYS A 10 5.64 9.69 -19.62
N ILE A 11 4.62 10.54 -19.48
CA ILE A 11 3.39 10.43 -20.28
C ILE A 11 3.69 10.51 -21.78
N LYS A 12 4.53 11.45 -22.20
CA LYS A 12 4.88 11.64 -23.61
C LYS A 12 5.78 10.54 -24.16
N THR A 13 6.79 10.16 -23.40
CA THR A 13 7.83 9.21 -23.81
C THR A 13 7.46 7.75 -23.55
N ARG A 14 6.39 7.51 -22.80
CA ARG A 14 5.99 6.18 -22.29
C ARG A 14 7.05 5.51 -21.41
N GLN A 15 7.98 6.30 -20.86
CA GLN A 15 8.96 5.81 -19.89
C GLN A 15 8.36 5.69 -18.49
N LYS A 16 8.97 4.84 -17.66
CA LYS A 16 8.57 4.65 -16.25
C LYS A 16 8.87 5.93 -15.44
N PRO A 17 7.91 6.47 -14.67
CA PRO A 17 8.16 7.59 -13.75
C PRO A 17 9.11 7.22 -12.61
N ASN A 18 9.76 8.23 -12.02
CA ASN A 18 10.63 8.01 -10.86
C ASN A 18 9.87 7.51 -9.62
N ALA A 19 8.60 7.88 -9.49
CA ALA A 19 7.68 7.32 -8.49
C ALA A 19 6.50 6.71 -9.24
N ASP A 20 6.64 5.45 -9.61
CA ASP A 20 5.57 4.70 -10.26
C ASP A 20 4.60 4.14 -9.22
N VAL A 21 3.60 3.39 -9.70
CA VAL A 21 2.57 2.82 -8.84
C VAL A 21 3.15 1.78 -7.88
N GLU A 22 4.10 0.96 -8.31
CA GLU A 22 4.70 -0.07 -7.47
C GLU A 22 5.46 0.52 -6.28
N GLU A 23 6.27 1.57 -6.50
CA GLU A 23 6.95 2.24 -5.38
C GLU A 23 5.99 3.03 -4.49
N GLY A 24 4.95 3.62 -5.08
CA GLY A 24 3.86 4.22 -4.31
C GLY A 24 3.14 3.21 -3.41
N HIS A 25 2.87 2.01 -3.93
CA HIS A 25 2.26 0.90 -3.20
C HIS A 25 3.14 0.45 -2.04
N ARG A 26 4.40 0.08 -2.31
CA ARG A 26 5.34 -0.41 -1.29
C ARG A 26 5.60 0.60 -0.18
N SER A 27 5.75 1.88 -0.52
CA SER A 27 5.94 2.93 0.48
C SER A 27 4.71 3.11 1.37
N THR A 28 3.51 3.06 0.79
CA THR A 28 2.24 3.14 1.52
C THR A 28 2.02 1.93 2.43
N THR A 29 2.33 0.71 1.95
CA THR A 29 2.21 -0.54 2.72
C THR A 29 2.92 -0.45 4.06
N MET A 30 4.13 0.12 4.12
CA MET A 30 4.86 0.23 5.39
C MET A 30 4.17 1.15 6.41
N SER A 31 3.61 2.29 5.97
CA SER A 31 2.84 3.17 6.85
C SER A 31 1.56 2.51 7.37
N LEU A 32 0.88 1.73 6.52
CA LEU A 32 -0.32 0.99 6.91
C LEU A 32 0.00 -0.12 7.92
N LEU A 33 1.05 -0.91 7.68
CA LEU A 33 1.49 -1.95 8.61
C LEU A 33 1.92 -1.37 9.96
N ALA A 34 2.55 -0.20 9.98
CA ALA A 34 2.89 0.49 11.23
C ALA A 34 1.63 0.88 12.03
N ASN A 35 0.59 1.37 11.35
CA ASN A 35 -0.69 1.66 11.99
C ASN A 35 -1.37 0.40 12.53
N ILE A 36 -1.36 -0.70 11.76
CA ILE A 36 -1.92 -1.98 12.20
C ILE A 36 -1.15 -2.49 13.43
N SER A 37 0.18 -2.45 13.40
CA SER A 37 1.06 -2.84 14.53
C SER A 37 0.73 -2.04 15.79
N LEU A 38 0.48 -0.73 15.64
CA LEU A 38 0.07 0.14 16.74
C LEU A 38 -1.31 -0.28 17.31
N VAL A 39 -2.29 -0.56 16.45
CA VAL A 39 -3.64 -0.97 16.86
C VAL A 39 -3.61 -2.31 17.60
N VAL A 40 -2.88 -3.31 17.09
CA VAL A 40 -2.81 -4.64 17.72
C VAL A 40 -1.85 -4.70 18.92
N GLY A 41 -1.01 -3.68 19.09
CA GLY A 41 -0.02 -3.60 20.17
C GLY A 41 1.09 -4.65 20.07
N GLN A 42 1.36 -5.17 18.87
CA GLN A 42 2.29 -6.28 18.63
C GLN A 42 3.11 -6.05 17.36
N ARG A 43 4.28 -6.69 17.31
CA ARG A 43 5.09 -6.75 16.09
C ARG A 43 4.36 -7.61 15.05
N LEU A 44 4.35 -7.14 13.81
CA LEU A 44 3.84 -7.90 12.67
C LEU A 44 4.99 -8.65 11.96
N GLU A 45 4.72 -9.88 11.56
CA GLU A 45 5.51 -10.60 10.56
C GLU A 45 4.76 -10.54 9.22
N TRP A 46 5.41 -9.98 8.20
CA TRP A 46 4.78 -9.63 6.92
C TRP A 46 5.33 -10.46 5.77
N ASP A 47 4.44 -11.12 5.05
CA ASP A 47 4.72 -11.72 3.74
C ASP A 47 4.50 -10.68 2.65
N ALA A 48 5.59 -10.07 2.17
CA ALA A 48 5.52 -9.04 1.13
C ALA A 48 5.16 -9.57 -0.25
N GLN A 49 5.27 -10.88 -0.49
CA GLN A 49 4.94 -11.47 -1.79
C GLN A 49 3.45 -11.76 -1.89
N ASN A 50 2.84 -12.29 -0.83
CA ASN A 50 1.41 -12.61 -0.78
C ASN A 50 0.57 -11.50 -0.15
N GLU A 51 1.20 -10.45 0.36
CA GLU A 51 0.61 -9.31 1.05
C GLU A 51 -0.28 -9.74 2.22
N LYS A 52 0.29 -10.57 3.11
CA LYS A 52 -0.41 -11.10 4.29
C LYS A 52 0.42 -10.98 5.56
N ILE A 53 -0.28 -10.77 6.67
CA ILE A 53 0.35 -10.84 7.99
C ILE A 53 0.44 -12.32 8.40
N ILE A 54 1.66 -12.80 8.57
CA ILE A 54 1.95 -14.17 9.03
C ILE A 54 1.62 -14.32 10.52
N SER A 55 1.95 -13.29 11.32
CA SER A 55 1.72 -13.26 12.76
C SER A 55 1.60 -11.82 13.29
N PRO A 56 0.64 -11.51 14.18
CA PRO A 56 -0.52 -12.34 14.56
C PRO A 56 -1.55 -12.41 13.43
N LYS A 57 -2.19 -13.56 13.22
CA LYS A 57 -3.06 -13.81 12.06
C LYS A 57 -4.33 -12.94 12.08
N GLU A 58 -4.83 -12.62 13.26
CA GLU A 58 -6.02 -11.80 13.51
C GLU A 58 -5.85 -10.37 12.96
N ALA A 59 -4.60 -9.90 12.81
CA ALA A 59 -4.33 -8.59 12.24
C ALA A 59 -4.68 -8.49 10.74
N ASN A 60 -4.87 -9.61 10.04
CA ASN A 60 -5.33 -9.59 8.64
C ASN A 60 -6.74 -8.98 8.50
N ASP A 61 -7.56 -9.02 9.55
CA ASP A 61 -8.89 -8.40 9.55
C ASP A 61 -8.82 -6.86 9.38
N LEU A 62 -7.65 -6.26 9.66
CA LEU A 62 -7.37 -4.83 9.51
C LEU A 62 -6.75 -4.47 8.15
N LEU A 63 -6.45 -5.45 7.29
CA LEU A 63 -5.99 -5.20 5.91
C LEU A 63 -7.12 -4.75 4.99
N HIS A 64 -8.37 -4.92 5.43
CA HIS A 64 -9.56 -4.52 4.68
C HIS A 64 -10.50 -3.73 5.59
N TYR A 65 -11.40 -2.96 4.99
CA TYR A 65 -12.45 -2.23 5.69
C TYR A 65 -13.76 -2.33 4.91
N GLU A 66 -14.89 -2.18 5.59
CA GLU A 66 -16.18 -2.14 4.91
C GLU A 66 -16.27 -0.89 4.02
N TYR A 67 -16.50 -1.12 2.73
CA TYR A 67 -16.68 -0.02 1.79
C TYR A 67 -17.99 0.72 2.07
N ARG A 68 -17.99 2.03 1.83
CA ARG A 68 -19.19 2.85 1.95
C ARG A 68 -20.22 2.41 0.90
N LYS A 69 -21.44 2.06 1.32
CA LYS A 69 -22.55 1.73 0.39
C LYS A 69 -22.80 2.86 -0.65
N PRO A 70 -23.09 2.55 -1.92
CA PRO A 70 -23.28 1.21 -2.52
C PRO A 70 -22.00 0.58 -3.09
N TRP A 71 -20.81 1.06 -2.74
CA TRP A 71 -19.55 0.59 -3.32
C TRP A 71 -19.11 -0.73 -2.70
N SER A 72 -18.55 -1.63 -3.51
CA SER A 72 -17.94 -2.90 -3.12
C SER A 72 -16.62 -3.11 -3.86
N LEU A 73 -15.74 -3.94 -3.27
CA LEU A 73 -14.52 -4.44 -3.91
C LEU A 73 -14.76 -5.92 -4.20
N ASP A 74 -15.43 -6.19 -5.33
CA ASP A 74 -15.74 -7.52 -5.84
C ASP A 74 -14.83 -7.88 -7.03
#